data_AF-A0A7H0MKW5-F1
#
_entry.id   AF-A0A7H0MKW5-F1
#
_cell.length_a   1.000
_cell.length_b   1.000
_cell.length_c   1.000
_cell.angle_alpha   90.00
_cell.angle_beta   90.00
_cell.angle_gamma   90.00
#
_symmetry.space_group_name_H-M   'P 1'
#
loop_
_entity.id
_entity.type
_entity.pdbx_description
1 polymer ?
#
loop_
_entity_poly.entity_id
_entity_poly.type
_entity_poly.pdbx_seq_one_letter_code
_entity_poly.pdbx_strand_id
1 'polypeptide(L)'
;MSKKKRSGLKISGNPQKRQAMEKADMSLKSEGTRRKALLMSKEGECKNEILRLMELFEEQNSESPGFLYDETPYMMILSTIVIHRAGCELNGEPEKYNISEQLDILEITPAIRSEIECFLIKNKMDKPETWSIFDKKSGLDTQ
;
A
#
# COMPACT_ATOMS: atom_id res chain seq x y z
N MET A 1 50.35 14.29 -39.05
CA MET A 1 49.25 13.33 -38.85
C MET A 1 49.09 13.06 -37.36
N SER A 2 48.06 13.63 -36.73
CA SER A 2 47.85 13.56 -35.27
C SER A 2 46.94 12.39 -34.91
N LYS A 3 47.48 11.36 -34.25
CA LYS A 3 46.69 10.20 -33.78
C LYS A 3 45.94 10.58 -32.51
N LYS A 4 44.64 10.84 -32.66
CA LYS A 4 43.67 11.05 -31.57
C LYS A 4 43.52 9.75 -30.77
N LYS A 5 44.16 9.64 -29.60
CA LYS A 5 43.91 8.54 -28.65
C LYS A 5 42.52 8.71 -28.05
N ARG A 6 41.61 7.77 -28.31
CA ARG A 6 40.34 7.63 -27.58
C ARG A 6 40.67 7.31 -26.12
N SER A 7 40.46 8.26 -25.22
CA SER A 7 40.41 7.98 -23.78
C SER A 7 39.12 7.23 -23.50
N GLY A 8 39.18 5.91 -23.55
CA GLY A 8 38.15 5.08 -22.92
C GLY A 8 38.06 5.48 -21.46
N LEU A 9 36.89 5.96 -21.04
CA LEU A 9 36.55 6.23 -19.65
C LEU A 9 36.73 4.91 -18.89
N LYS A 10 37.89 4.69 -18.29
CA LYS A 10 38.10 3.58 -17.36
C LYS A 10 37.35 3.97 -16.10
N ILE A 11 36.12 3.47 -15.97
CA ILE A 11 35.43 3.41 -14.68
C ILE A 11 36.36 2.61 -13.77
N SER A 12 37.16 3.29 -12.94
CA SER A 12 37.97 2.65 -11.91
C SER A 12 37.04 2.13 -10.82
N GLY A 13 36.31 1.07 -11.14
CA GLY A 13 35.45 0.38 -10.21
C GLY A 13 36.33 -0.48 -9.33
N ASN A 14 36.63 -0.01 -8.13
CA ASN A 14 37.19 -0.86 -7.08
C ASN A 14 36.35 -2.16 -7.02
N PRO A 15 36.94 -3.35 -7.25
CA PRO A 15 36.23 -4.62 -7.24
C PRO A 15 35.44 -4.85 -5.95
N GLN A 16 35.93 -4.35 -4.81
CA GLN A 16 35.25 -4.43 -3.52
C GLN A 16 33.99 -3.55 -3.48
N LYS A 17 34.00 -2.38 -4.12
CA LYS A 17 32.81 -1.52 -4.24
C LYS A 17 31.75 -2.15 -5.15
N ARG A 18 32.15 -2.82 -6.24
CA ARG A 18 31.22 -3.57 -7.11
C ARG A 18 30.59 -4.75 -6.38
N GLN A 19 31.38 -5.55 -5.66
CA GLN A 19 30.86 -6.67 -4.87
C GLN A 19 29.93 -6.22 -3.73
N ALA A 20 30.23 -5.10 -3.07
CA ALA A 20 29.34 -4.54 -2.05
C ALA A 20 28.00 -4.09 -2.65
N MET A 21 28.03 -3.46 -3.82
CA MET A 21 26.84 -3.01 -4.54
C MET A 21 26.01 -4.19 -5.05
N GLU A 22 26.64 -5.21 -5.64
CA GLU A 22 25.98 -6.46 -6.05
C GLU A 22 25.35 -7.21 -4.87
N LYS A 23 26.03 -7.26 -3.70
CA LYS A 23 25.47 -7.85 -2.48
C LYS A 23 24.29 -7.06 -1.93
N ALA A 24 24.37 -5.73 -1.94
CA ALA A 24 23.26 -4.87 -1.53
C ALA A 24 22.04 -5.03 -2.47
N ASP A 25 22.26 -5.07 -3.78
CA ASP A 25 21.21 -5.29 -4.78
C ASP A 25 20.55 -6.67 -4.63
N MET A 26 21.34 -7.71 -4.37
CA MET A 26 20.82 -9.06 -4.09
C MET A 26 20.02 -9.09 -2.78
N SER A 27 20.47 -8.39 -1.74
CA SER A 27 19.74 -8.25 -0.48
C SER A 27 18.39 -7.55 -0.68
N LEU A 28 18.37 -6.44 -1.42
CA LEU A 28 17.13 -5.70 -1.74
C LEU A 28 16.16 -6.55 -2.57
N LYS A 29 16.65 -7.30 -3.55
CA LYS A 29 15.83 -8.26 -4.31
C LYS A 29 15.25 -9.35 -3.41
N SER A 30 16.04 -9.90 -2.49
CA SER A 30 15.58 -10.91 -1.54
C SER A 30 14.49 -10.36 -0.60
N GLU A 31 14.61 -9.11 -0.20
CA GLU A 31 13.62 -8.43 0.64
C GLU A 31 12.32 -8.14 -0.13
N GLY A 32 12.42 -7.65 -1.38
CA GLY A 32 11.26 -7.44 -2.25
C GLY A 32 10.50 -8.75 -2.52
N THR A 33 11.21 -9.86 -2.76
CA THR A 33 10.60 -11.19 -2.91
C THR A 33 9.94 -11.66 -1.62
N ARG A 34 10.58 -11.47 -0.46
CA ARG A 34 10.01 -11.81 0.85
C ARG A 34 8.73 -11.02 1.13
N ARG A 35 8.73 -9.71 0.88
CA ARG A 35 7.55 -8.84 1.04
C ARG A 35 6.41 -9.27 0.13
N LYS A 36 6.70 -9.56 -1.14
CA LYS A 36 5.70 -10.08 -2.08
C LYS A 36 5.12 -11.41 -1.61
N ALA A 37 5.96 -12.34 -1.16
CA ALA A 37 5.51 -13.63 -0.65
C ALA A 37 4.62 -13.48 0.60
N LEU A 38 4.98 -12.59 1.52
CA LEU A 38 4.16 -12.27 2.70
C LEU A 38 2.79 -11.71 2.31
N LEU A 39 2.74 -10.76 1.39
CA LEU A 39 1.48 -10.20 0.91
C LEU A 39 0.60 -11.26 0.24
N MET A 40 1.17 -12.11 -0.62
CA MET A 40 0.45 -13.22 -1.25
C MET A 40 -0.04 -14.25 -0.21
N SER A 41 0.73 -14.50 0.85
CA SER A 41 0.29 -15.39 1.94
C SER A 41 -0.90 -14.85 2.74
N LYS A 42 -1.19 -13.54 2.61
CA LYS A 42 -2.23 -12.80 3.30
C LYS A 42 -3.27 -12.19 2.35
N GLU A 43 -3.27 -12.63 1.10
CA GLU A 43 -4.17 -12.11 0.07
C GLU A 43 -5.64 -12.35 0.43
N GLY A 44 -5.96 -13.49 1.06
CA GLY A 44 -7.31 -13.80 1.51
C GLY A 44 -7.83 -12.83 2.57
N GLU A 45 -7.03 -12.54 3.61
CA GLU A 45 -7.39 -11.56 4.63
C GLU A 45 -7.56 -10.15 4.03
N CYS A 46 -6.68 -9.74 3.11
CA CYS A 46 -6.78 -8.45 2.44
C CYS A 46 -8.06 -8.37 1.59
N LYS A 47 -8.38 -9.40 0.80
CA LYS A 47 -9.60 -9.45 -0.02
C LYS A 47 -10.86 -9.40 0.84
N ASN A 48 -10.89 -10.15 1.93
CA ASN A 48 -12.03 -10.13 2.84
C ASN A 48 -12.23 -8.75 3.46
N GLU A 49 -11.15 -8.07 3.86
CA GLU A 49 -11.27 -6.73 4.41
C GLU A 49 -11.70 -5.71 3.36
N ILE A 50 -11.20 -5.82 2.12
CA ILE A 50 -11.68 -4.98 1.01
C ILE A 50 -13.18 -5.13 0.82
N LEU A 51 -13.68 -6.37 0.74
CA LEU A 51 -15.12 -6.64 0.58
C LEU A 51 -15.93 -6.08 1.76
N ARG A 52 -15.45 -6.29 3.00
CA ARG A 52 -16.09 -5.72 4.20
C ARG A 52 -16.16 -4.19 4.15
N LEU A 53 -15.09 -3.52 3.72
CA LEU A 53 -15.10 -2.06 3.58
C LEU A 53 -16.03 -1.58 2.48
N MET A 54 -16.12 -2.30 1.36
CA MET A 54 -17.03 -1.99 0.27
C MET A 54 -18.49 -2.08 0.73
N GLU A 55 -18.87 -3.20 1.36
CA GLU A 55 -20.22 -3.40 1.92
C GLU A 55 -20.55 -2.32 2.95
N LEU A 56 -19.63 -2.05 3.88
CA LEU A 56 -19.82 -1.02 4.90
C LEU A 56 -19.91 0.40 4.30
N PHE A 57 -19.17 0.66 3.23
CA PHE A 57 -19.22 1.94 2.53
C PHE A 57 -20.57 2.12 1.83
N GLU A 58 -21.03 1.11 1.10
CA GLU A 58 -22.33 1.08 0.43
C GLU A 58 -23.47 1.29 1.43
N GLU A 59 -23.46 0.58 2.56
CA GLU A 59 -24.49 0.73 3.62
C GLU A 59 -24.55 2.15 4.18
N GLN A 60 -23.40 2.81 4.35
CA GLN A 60 -23.32 4.14 4.97
C GLN A 60 -23.46 5.30 3.98
N ASN A 61 -23.26 5.04 2.68
CA ASN A 61 -23.25 6.05 1.61
C ASN A 61 -24.15 5.61 0.45
N SER A 62 -25.26 4.93 0.74
CA SER A 62 -26.21 4.42 -0.24
C SER A 62 -26.83 5.50 -1.13
N GLU A 63 -26.73 6.77 -0.72
CA GLU A 63 -27.18 7.94 -1.48
C GLU A 63 -26.02 8.72 -2.12
N SER A 64 -24.75 8.30 -1.98
CA SER A 64 -23.62 8.97 -2.62
C SER A 64 -23.76 8.85 -4.13
N PRO A 65 -23.97 9.97 -4.86
CA PRO A 65 -24.12 9.92 -6.31
C PRO A 65 -22.86 9.35 -6.97
N GLY A 66 -21.68 9.68 -6.44
CA GLY A 66 -20.41 9.17 -6.95
C GLY A 66 -20.35 7.65 -6.92
N PHE A 67 -20.75 7.05 -5.80
CA PHE A 67 -20.76 5.60 -5.64
C PHE A 67 -21.86 4.93 -6.49
N LEU A 68 -23.06 5.51 -6.54
CA LEU A 68 -24.19 4.96 -7.30
C LEU A 68 -23.98 4.95 -8.82
N TYR A 69 -23.29 5.95 -9.36
CA TYR A 69 -23.03 6.04 -10.80
C TYR A 69 -21.77 5.27 -11.23
N ASP A 70 -20.73 5.25 -10.38
CA ASP A 70 -19.51 4.50 -10.64
C ASP A 70 -18.79 4.15 -9.32
N GLU A 71 -18.94 2.89 -8.89
CA GLU A 71 -18.26 2.34 -7.72
C GLU A 71 -16.76 2.09 -7.93
N THR A 72 -16.29 2.08 -9.19
CA THR A 72 -14.91 1.68 -9.55
C THR A 72 -13.84 2.51 -8.81
N PRO A 73 -13.93 3.85 -8.76
CA PRO A 73 -12.96 4.66 -8.01
C PRO A 73 -12.92 4.28 -6.53
N TYR A 74 -14.08 4.06 -5.91
CA TYR A 74 -14.19 3.71 -4.50
C TYR A 74 -13.58 2.33 -4.22
N MET A 75 -13.85 1.35 -5.08
CA MET A 75 -13.20 0.03 -5.03
C MET A 75 -11.69 0.14 -5.09
N MET A 76 -11.14 0.91 -6.03
CA MET A 76 -9.69 1.06 -6.15
C MET A 76 -9.08 1.77 -4.94
N ILE A 77 -9.71 2.84 -4.46
CA ILE A 77 -9.21 3.63 -3.34
C ILE A 77 -9.22 2.80 -2.05
N LEU A 78 -10.35 2.17 -1.71
CA LEU A 78 -10.48 1.33 -0.52
C LEU A 78 -9.54 0.11 -0.60
N SER A 79 -9.39 -0.49 -1.78
CA SER A 79 -8.40 -1.56 -2.00
C SER A 79 -6.97 -1.08 -1.73
N THR A 80 -6.63 0.12 -2.22
CA THR A 80 -5.29 0.70 -2.03
C THR A 80 -5.02 0.96 -0.55
N ILE A 81 -6.00 1.48 0.19
CA ILE A 81 -5.89 1.74 1.62
C ILE A 81 -5.67 0.44 2.40
N VAL A 82 -6.45 -0.62 2.11
CA VAL A 82 -6.26 -1.94 2.75
C VAL A 82 -4.87 -2.49 2.45
N ILE A 83 -4.42 -2.44 1.20
CA ILE A 83 -3.10 -2.95 0.80
C ILE A 83 -1.99 -2.14 1.48
N HIS A 84 -2.12 -0.82 1.55
CA HIS A 84 -1.15 0.03 2.24
C HIS A 84 -1.08 -0.31 3.73
N ARG A 85 -2.23 -0.44 4.40
CA ARG A 85 -2.31 -0.82 5.81
C ARG A 85 -1.69 -2.19 6.07
N ALA A 86 -2.08 -3.19 5.27
CA ALA A 86 -1.52 -4.54 5.31
C ALA A 86 0.01 -4.52 5.10
N GLY A 87 0.50 -3.70 4.16
CA GLY A 87 1.93 -3.52 3.92
C GLY A 87 2.67 -2.97 5.13
N CYS A 88 2.10 -1.99 5.82
CA CYS A 88 2.67 -1.43 7.05
C CYS A 88 2.75 -2.49 8.17
N GLU A 89 1.68 -3.24 8.39
CA GLU A 89 1.64 -4.32 9.39
C GLU A 89 2.64 -5.45 9.08
N LEU A 90 2.72 -5.90 7.83
CA LEU A 90 3.66 -6.96 7.41
C LEU A 90 5.13 -6.55 7.51
N ASN A 91 5.41 -5.24 7.42
CA ASN A 91 6.75 -4.70 7.62
C ASN A 91 7.08 -4.47 9.10
N GLY A 92 6.11 -4.62 10.01
CA GLY A 92 6.30 -4.29 11.43
C GLY A 92 6.38 -2.79 11.70
N GLU A 93 5.83 -1.98 10.79
CA GLU A 93 5.87 -0.51 10.82
C GLU A 93 4.43 0.06 10.73
N PRO A 94 3.50 -0.35 11.61
CA PRO A 94 2.10 0.08 11.53
C PRO A 94 1.95 1.61 11.60
N GLU A 95 2.85 2.31 12.29
CA GLU A 95 2.87 3.77 12.44
C GLU A 95 3.08 4.52 11.12
N LYS A 96 3.56 3.85 10.07
CA LYS A 96 3.70 4.45 8.73
C LYS A 96 2.40 4.48 7.93
N TYR A 97 1.32 3.91 8.46
CA TYR A 97 0.01 4.02 7.86
C TYR A 97 -0.47 5.48 7.91
N ASN A 98 -0.56 6.11 6.74
CA ASN A 98 -0.98 7.51 6.60
C ASN A 98 -1.93 7.67 5.41
N ILE A 99 -3.22 7.76 5.70
CA ILE A 99 -4.25 7.89 4.66
C ILE A 99 -4.11 9.19 3.89
N SER A 100 -3.83 10.31 4.54
CA SER A 100 -3.78 11.61 3.85
C SER A 100 -2.72 11.61 2.76
N GLU A 101 -1.52 11.07 3.05
CA GLU A 101 -0.45 10.91 2.07
C GLU A 101 -0.82 9.89 0.97
N GLN A 102 -1.49 8.78 1.32
CA GLN A 102 -1.94 7.81 0.30
C GLN A 102 -2.98 8.42 -0.65
N LEU A 103 -3.94 9.18 -0.13
CA LEU A 103 -4.96 9.83 -0.93
C LEU A 103 -4.38 10.95 -1.81
N ASP A 104 -3.32 11.63 -1.36
CA ASP A 104 -2.59 12.61 -2.18
C ASP A 104 -1.95 11.96 -3.42
N ILE A 105 -1.45 10.73 -3.30
CA ILE A 105 -0.81 9.99 -4.40
C ILE A 105 -1.83 9.51 -5.44
N LEU A 106 -3.09 9.29 -5.03
CA LEU A 106 -4.13 8.74 -5.91
C LEU A 106 -4.76 9.77 -6.86
N GLU A 107 -4.36 11.04 -6.80
CA GLU A 107 -4.83 12.13 -7.67
C GLU A 107 -6.38 12.19 -7.79
N ILE A 108 -7.09 11.88 -6.71
CA ILE A 108 -8.55 11.82 -6.67
C ILE A 108 -9.18 13.21 -6.54
N THR A 109 -10.46 13.31 -6.94
CA THR A 109 -11.19 14.57 -6.79
C THR A 109 -11.38 14.94 -5.31
N PRO A 110 -11.48 16.23 -4.96
CA PRO A 110 -11.70 16.64 -3.57
C PRO A 110 -12.98 16.07 -2.94
N ALA A 111 -14.02 15.84 -3.74
CA ALA A 111 -15.28 15.25 -3.28
C ALA A 111 -15.10 13.79 -2.84
N ILE A 112 -14.52 12.95 -3.70
CA ILE A 112 -14.24 11.54 -3.40
C ILE A 112 -13.27 11.44 -2.21
N ARG A 113 -12.24 12.31 -2.17
CA ARG A 113 -11.32 12.38 -1.04
C ARG A 113 -12.06 12.61 0.26
N SER A 114 -12.91 13.64 0.31
CA SER A 114 -13.64 13.99 1.52
C SER A 114 -14.59 12.86 1.96
N GLU A 115 -15.25 12.18 1.02
CA GLU A 115 -16.12 11.04 1.34
C GLU A 115 -15.34 9.89 1.97
N ILE A 116 -14.19 9.53 1.38
CA ILE A 116 -13.32 8.46 1.88
C ILE A 116 -12.73 8.82 3.25
N GLU A 117 -12.21 10.04 3.43
CA GLU A 117 -11.66 10.47 4.72
C GLU A 117 -12.74 10.44 5.82
N CYS A 118 -13.93 10.99 5.54
CA CYS A 118 -15.06 10.95 6.46
C CYS A 118 -15.46 9.51 6.82
N PHE A 119 -15.52 8.62 5.83
CA PHE A 119 -15.83 7.20 6.04
C PHE A 119 -14.80 6.54 6.96
N LEU A 120 -13.49 6.72 6.71
CA LEU A 120 -12.44 6.08 7.50
C LEU A 120 -12.41 6.61 8.93
N ILE A 121 -12.53 7.92 9.12
CA ILE A 121 -12.57 8.54 10.46
C ILE A 121 -13.79 8.06 11.25
N LYS A 122 -14.97 8.07 10.63
CA LYS A 122 -16.22 7.61 11.27
C LYS A 122 -16.11 6.16 11.76
N ASN A 123 -15.41 5.31 11.01
CA ASN A 123 -15.24 3.90 11.33
C ASN A 123 -13.94 3.60 12.11
N LYS A 124 -13.20 4.62 12.57
CA LYS A 124 -11.92 4.48 13.30
C LYS A 124 -10.87 3.68 12.53
N MET A 125 -10.86 3.83 11.21
CA MET A 125 -9.88 3.23 10.30
C MET A 125 -8.85 4.26 9.85
N ASP A 126 -8.91 5.48 10.39
CA ASP A 126 -8.03 6.58 10.05
C ASP A 126 -6.62 6.45 10.67
N LYS A 127 -6.48 5.60 11.70
CA LYS A 127 -5.26 5.50 12.50
C LYS A 127 -4.77 4.07 12.69
N PRO A 128 -3.44 3.87 12.80
CA PRO A 128 -2.86 2.54 12.94
C PRO A 128 -3.16 1.85 14.27
N GLU A 129 -3.48 2.59 15.32
CA GLU A 129 -3.81 2.04 16.65
C GLU A 129 -5.26 1.52 16.77
N THR A 130 -6.16 1.92 15.87
CA THR A 130 -7.59 1.60 15.95
C THR A 130 -8.04 0.54 14.95
N TRP A 131 -7.21 0.21 13.97
CA TRP A 131 -7.57 -0.73 12.91
C TRP A 131 -6.39 -1.61 12.51
N SER A 132 -6.66 -2.90 12.33
CA SER A 132 -5.70 -3.88 11.80
C SER A 132 -6.39 -4.78 10.80
N ILE A 133 -5.66 -5.14 9.73
CA ILE A 133 -6.12 -6.11 8.72
C ILE A 133 -6.03 -7.54 9.25
N PHE A 134 -5.03 -7.82 10.09
CA PHE A 134 -4.69 -9.19 10.50
C PHE A 134 -5.12 -9.55 11.91
N ASP A 135 -5.50 -8.58 12.75
CA ASP A 135 -5.94 -8.85 14.11
C ASP A 135 -7.43 -9.25 14.16
N LYS A 136 -7.70 -10.55 14.17
CA LYS A 136 -9.04 -11.13 14.27
C LYS A 136 -9.56 -11.22 15.71
N LYS A 137 -9.33 -10.21 16.55
CA LYS A 137 -10.07 -10.13 17.84
C LYS A 137 -11.52 -9.68 17.70
N SER A 138 -12.00 -9.38 16.50
CA SER A 138 -13.39 -8.99 16.24
C SER A 138 -14.10 -9.95 15.28
N GLY A 139 -14.10 -11.25 15.59
CA GLY A 139 -14.80 -12.22 14.76
C GLY A 139 -14.95 -13.59 15.41
N LEU A 140 -15.70 -13.65 16.52
CA LEU A 140 -16.53 -14.79 16.98
C LEU A 140 -16.90 -14.54 18.44
N ASP A 141 -18.11 -14.01 18.67
CA ASP A 141 -18.98 -14.33 19.82
C ASP A 141 -20.28 -13.51 19.71
N THR A 142 -21.16 -13.91 18.79
CA THR A 142 -22.62 -13.88 18.96
C THR A 142 -23.23 -14.66 17.80
N GLN A 143 -23.30 -15.99 17.98
CA GLN A 143 -24.43 -16.78 17.46
C GLN A 143 -25.57 -16.71 18.47
#